data_AF-A0A7X3YT26-F1
#
_entry.id   AF-A0A7X3YT26-F1
#
_cell.length_a   1.000
_cell.length_b   1.000
_cell.length_c   1.000
_cell.angle_alpha   90.00
_cell.angle_beta   90.00
_cell.angle_gamma   90.00
#
_symmetry.space_group_name_H-M   'P 1'
#
loop_
_entity.id
_entity.type
_entity.pdbx_description
1 polymer ?
#
loop_
_entity_poly.entity_id
_entity_poly.type
_entity_poly.pdbx_seq_one_letter_code
_entity_poly.pdbx_strand_id
1 'polypeptide(L)'
;MEMKTPRTWRRRLAAVLLPVLMVGLMVFSLPRPADAARGGRLGGGSFGSRSMPRSMPRSGGSSFGGSATRGGGFGGGGFGFPFIIPFFGFGGGGLLGMLMLFAVVGLLLNGFRSAMGSSGTTGSDNNAMAERDGPVTIAQVQIGLLASARQLQQDLRQLAATADTGTATGLQRLLQDVTLALLRNPEYWVYGNGEVGQVGFPVAEATFNRLSMTERSKLDAETTINVAGQRSHGNAGQHSNASEYIAVTLLVASRSPIRLPKVATTNDLHTTLRLLGSIPSGDLLSLEVIWQPDGSGDVLTSTELVTLYPELQAL
;
A
#
# COMPACT_ATOMS: atom_id res chain seq x y z
N MET A 1 -37.13 47.74 42.10
CA MET A 1 -37.91 46.52 42.40
C MET A 1 -36.95 45.34 42.28
N GLU A 2 -36.19 45.03 43.34
CA GLU A 2 -35.23 43.92 43.31
C GLU A 2 -35.96 42.60 43.53
N MET A 3 -36.04 41.76 42.49
CA MET A 3 -36.52 40.38 42.62
C MET A 3 -35.51 39.56 43.42
N LYS A 4 -35.76 39.40 44.72
CA LYS A 4 -35.06 38.43 45.56
C LYS A 4 -35.43 37.02 45.09
N THR A 5 -34.63 36.46 44.18
CA THR A 5 -34.73 35.05 43.78
C THR A 5 -34.59 34.17 45.03
N PRO A 6 -35.55 33.29 45.35
CA PRO A 6 -35.51 32.52 46.58
C PRO A 6 -34.27 31.63 46.60
N ARG A 7 -33.61 31.59 47.76
CA ARG A 7 -32.33 30.90 48.01
C ARG A 7 -32.37 29.40 47.60
N THR A 8 -33.56 28.82 47.59
CA THR A 8 -33.87 27.46 47.15
C THR A 8 -33.76 27.27 45.62
N TRP A 9 -34.07 28.30 44.84
CA TRP A 9 -34.01 28.27 43.38
C TRP A 9 -32.56 28.29 42.88
N ARG A 10 -31.71 29.09 43.53
CA ARG A 10 -30.25 29.08 43.29
C ARG A 10 -29.61 27.73 43.59
N ARG A 11 -30.05 27.05 44.66
CA ARG A 11 -29.57 25.70 45.01
C ARG A 11 -30.02 24.63 44.00
N ARG A 12 -31.25 24.71 43.49
CA ARG A 12 -31.75 23.78 42.46
C ARG A 12 -31.08 24.01 41.10
N LEU A 13 -30.85 25.26 40.71
CA LEU A 13 -30.09 25.59 39.51
C LEU A 13 -28.64 25.11 39.61
N ALA A 14 -27.97 25.33 40.73
CA ALA A 14 -26.61 24.83 40.95
C ALA A 14 -26.55 23.29 40.93
N ALA A 15 -27.54 22.60 41.50
CA ALA A 15 -27.61 21.14 41.50
C ALA A 15 -27.76 20.53 40.10
N VAL A 16 -28.27 21.28 39.12
CA VAL A 16 -28.42 20.82 37.72
C VAL A 16 -27.26 21.30 36.84
N LEU A 17 -26.80 22.55 37.02
CA LEU A 17 -25.71 23.11 36.22
C LEU A 17 -24.36 22.45 36.52
N LEU A 18 -24.10 22.07 37.78
CA LEU A 18 -22.83 21.48 38.17
C LEU A 18 -22.58 20.10 37.55
N PRO A 19 -23.52 19.12 37.56
CA PRO A 19 -23.34 17.86 36.86
C PRO A 19 -23.30 18.03 35.33
N VAL A 20 -24.07 18.96 34.76
CA VAL A 20 -24.02 19.24 33.31
C VAL A 20 -22.66 19.82 32.89
N LEU A 21 -22.08 20.71 33.71
CA LEU A 21 -20.76 21.27 33.47
C LEU A 21 -19.65 20.23 33.70
N MET A 22 -19.81 19.34 34.69
CA MET A 22 -18.93 18.19 34.91
C MET A 22 -18.95 17.22 33.73
N VAL A 23 -20.14 16.85 33.23
CA VAL A 23 -20.29 16.01 32.04
C VAL A 23 -19.75 16.72 30.80
N GLY A 24 -20.00 18.02 30.65
CA GLY A 24 -19.43 18.83 29.57
C GLY A 24 -17.90 18.81 29.61
N LEU A 25 -17.29 19.12 30.75
CA LEU A 25 -15.85 19.05 30.93
C LEU A 25 -15.31 17.64 30.71
N MET A 26 -16.00 16.60 31.15
CA MET A 26 -15.57 15.22 30.96
C MET A 26 -15.64 14.80 29.49
N VAL A 27 -16.70 15.18 28.76
CA VAL A 27 -16.83 14.92 27.31
C VAL A 27 -15.80 15.71 26.49
N PHE A 28 -15.48 16.94 26.90
CA PHE A 28 -14.44 17.75 26.25
C PHE A 28 -13.01 17.39 26.67
N SER A 29 -12.83 16.68 27.79
CA SER A 29 -11.53 16.19 28.29
C SER A 29 -11.23 14.75 27.89
N LEU A 30 -12.19 14.03 27.29
CA LEU A 30 -11.88 12.75 26.65
C LEU A 30 -10.91 13.04 25.49
N PRO A 31 -9.73 12.39 25.46
CA PRO A 31 -8.86 12.47 24.30
C PRO A 31 -9.69 12.06 23.09
N ARG A 32 -9.90 12.99 22.15
CA ARG A 32 -10.45 12.63 20.85
C ARG A 32 -9.50 11.59 20.26
N PRO A 33 -10.00 10.51 19.64
CA PRO A 33 -9.11 9.61 18.91
C PRO A 33 -8.32 10.48 17.95
N ALA A 34 -7.00 10.52 18.12
CA ALA A 34 -6.14 11.13 17.12
C ALA A 34 -6.41 10.39 15.81
N ASP A 35 -6.56 11.14 14.71
CA ASP A 35 -6.71 10.58 13.36
C ASP A 35 -5.41 9.85 12.97
N ALA A 36 -5.16 8.67 13.54
CA ALA A 36 -3.82 8.12 13.75
C ALA A 36 -3.22 7.35 12.58
N ALA A 37 -3.94 7.07 11.48
CA ALA A 37 -3.36 6.34 10.35
C ALA A 37 -3.66 6.96 8.98
N ARG A 38 -3.64 8.29 8.85
CA ARG A 38 -3.73 8.93 7.53
C ARG A 38 -2.37 8.92 6.84
N GLY A 39 -2.33 8.40 5.62
CA GLY A 39 -1.10 8.16 4.89
C GLY A 39 -1.16 8.60 3.44
N GLY A 40 0.00 8.58 2.79
CA GLY A 40 0.11 8.82 1.37
C GLY A 40 0.46 7.56 0.58
N ARG A 41 0.22 7.63 -0.72
CA ARG A 41 0.41 6.55 -1.68
C ARG A 41 0.89 7.09 -3.02
N LEU A 42 1.98 6.53 -3.48
CA LEU A 42 2.68 6.85 -4.72
C LEU A 42 2.85 5.55 -5.49
N GLY A 43 2.56 5.51 -6.79
CA GLY A 43 2.84 4.27 -7.52
C GLY A 43 2.17 4.12 -8.86
N GLY A 44 2.25 2.93 -9.41
CA GLY A 44 1.71 2.59 -10.70
C GLY A 44 2.34 1.31 -11.19
N GLY A 45 1.73 0.71 -12.19
CA GLY A 45 2.26 -0.50 -12.78
C GLY A 45 1.71 -0.73 -14.17
N SER A 46 2.48 -1.46 -14.95
CA SER A 46 2.07 -1.98 -16.25
C SER A 46 2.36 -3.48 -16.27
N PHE A 47 1.49 -4.25 -15.62
CA PHE A 47 1.46 -5.71 -15.78
C PHE A 47 0.88 -6.13 -17.13
N GLY A 48 0.39 -5.17 -17.93
CA GLY A 48 0.02 -5.39 -19.32
C GLY A 48 1.22 -5.87 -20.13
N SER A 49 1.01 -6.95 -20.90
CA SER A 49 1.87 -7.32 -22.01
C SER A 49 2.10 -6.08 -22.89
N ARG A 50 3.35 -5.86 -23.31
CA ARG A 50 3.77 -4.69 -24.11
C ARG A 50 2.66 -4.35 -25.08
N SER A 51 2.05 -3.17 -24.93
CA SER A 51 0.97 -2.73 -25.80
C SER A 51 1.52 -2.82 -27.23
N MET A 52 1.08 -3.83 -27.99
CA MET A 52 1.31 -3.79 -29.42
C MET A 52 0.65 -2.49 -29.88
N PRO A 53 1.33 -1.64 -30.67
CA PRO A 53 0.63 -0.58 -31.35
C PRO A 53 -0.46 -1.29 -32.16
N ARG A 54 -1.72 -1.12 -31.74
CA ARG A 54 -2.86 -1.45 -32.58
C ARG A 54 -2.77 -0.48 -33.75
N SER A 55 -2.01 -0.86 -34.78
CA SER A 55 -2.15 -0.33 -36.11
C SER A 55 -3.55 -0.69 -36.56
N MET A 56 -4.53 0.14 -36.18
CA MET A 56 -5.88 0.05 -36.68
C MET A 56 -5.80 0.43 -38.15
N PRO A 57 -6.09 -0.48 -39.10
CA PRO A 57 -6.21 -0.08 -40.48
C PRO A 57 -7.46 0.81 -40.56
N ARG A 58 -7.26 2.06 -40.97
CA ARG A 58 -8.35 2.92 -41.41
C ARG A 58 -8.91 2.34 -42.71
N SER A 59 -9.96 1.53 -42.62
CA SER A 59 -10.99 1.41 -43.66
C SER A 59 -12.30 1.85 -42.99
N GLY A 60 -12.92 2.97 -43.35
CA GLY A 60 -13.56 3.14 -44.65
C GLY A 60 -15.03 2.75 -44.52
N GLY A 61 -15.84 3.67 -43.98
CA GLY A 61 -17.30 3.85 -44.10
C GLY A 61 -18.28 2.67 -44.07
N SER A 62 -19.29 2.75 -43.17
CA SER A 62 -20.71 2.87 -43.54
C SER A 62 -21.63 2.84 -42.30
N SER A 63 -22.57 3.78 -42.24
CA SER A 63 -23.68 3.91 -41.29
C SER A 63 -24.59 2.67 -41.22
N PHE A 64 -25.17 2.40 -40.04
CA PHE A 64 -26.51 1.82 -39.69
C PHE A 64 -26.38 1.48 -38.18
N GLY A 65 -27.13 2.03 -37.23
CA GLY A 65 -28.58 1.97 -37.09
C GLY A 65 -28.95 0.92 -36.02
N GLY A 66 -29.38 1.36 -34.82
CA GLY A 66 -30.36 0.60 -34.03
C GLY A 66 -29.95 -0.08 -32.71
N SER A 67 -30.66 0.34 -31.67
CA SER A 67 -31.22 -0.45 -30.56
C SER A 67 -30.40 -0.77 -29.30
N ALA A 68 -30.97 -0.31 -28.19
CA ALA A 68 -30.71 -0.73 -26.83
C ALA A 68 -31.43 -2.05 -26.53
N THR A 69 -30.75 -2.97 -25.83
CA THR A 69 -31.39 -4.00 -24.99
C THR A 69 -30.45 -4.44 -23.87
N ARG A 70 -30.81 -4.06 -22.64
CA ARG A 70 -30.92 -4.90 -21.43
C ARG A 70 -30.22 -6.27 -21.42
N GLY A 71 -29.61 -6.55 -20.27
CA GLY A 71 -29.72 -7.87 -19.63
C GLY A 71 -28.42 -8.62 -19.48
N GLY A 72 -27.93 -8.71 -18.23
CA GLY A 72 -26.76 -9.53 -17.89
C GLY A 72 -26.41 -9.48 -16.41
N GLY A 73 -27.41 -9.47 -15.53
CA GLY A 73 -27.22 -9.83 -14.13
C GLY A 73 -27.45 -11.33 -13.96
N PHE A 74 -26.44 -12.03 -13.47
CA PHE A 74 -26.47 -13.33 -12.77
C PHE A 74 -25.17 -13.31 -11.96
N GLY A 75 -25.22 -13.20 -10.62
CA GLY A 75 -25.68 -14.25 -9.70
C GLY A 75 -24.41 -15.00 -9.27
N GLY A 76 -23.85 -14.77 -8.09
CA GLY A 76 -24.49 -14.97 -6.79
C GLY A 76 -24.06 -16.35 -6.28
N GLY A 77 -23.41 -16.40 -5.11
CA GLY A 77 -23.10 -17.66 -4.44
C GLY A 77 -21.73 -17.68 -3.78
N GLY A 78 -21.68 -17.22 -2.53
CA GLY A 78 -20.47 -17.21 -1.73
C GLY A 78 -19.98 -18.60 -1.33
N PHE A 79 -18.71 -18.65 -0.96
CA PHE A 79 -18.26 -19.47 0.16
C PHE A 79 -17.33 -18.60 0.99
N GLY A 80 -17.80 -18.25 2.19
CA GLY A 80 -16.99 -17.63 3.22
C GLY A 80 -15.94 -18.60 3.70
N PHE A 81 -14.69 -18.15 3.74
CA PHE A 81 -13.69 -18.71 4.64
C PHE A 81 -13.48 -17.69 5.76
N PRO A 82 -13.69 -18.08 7.03
CA PRO A 82 -13.57 -17.19 8.16
C PRO A 82 -12.09 -16.86 8.39
N PHE A 83 -11.85 -15.61 8.76
CA PHE A 83 -10.61 -15.10 9.32
C PHE A 83 -10.13 -15.99 10.48
N ILE A 84 -9.11 -16.82 10.25
CA ILE A 84 -8.22 -17.34 11.30
C ILE A 84 -6.80 -17.33 10.75
N ILE A 85 -6.02 -16.36 11.22
CA ILE A 85 -4.57 -16.30 11.05
C ILE A 85 -3.96 -17.38 11.96
N PRO A 86 -3.07 -18.26 11.47
CA PRO A 86 -2.13 -18.94 12.35
C PRO A 86 -0.82 -18.12 12.34
N PHE A 87 -0.67 -17.23 13.31
CA PHE A 87 0.63 -16.70 13.71
C PHE A 87 1.36 -17.77 14.53
N PHE A 88 1.82 -18.87 13.92
CA PHE A 88 2.66 -19.84 14.61
C PHE A 88 3.54 -20.65 13.65
N GLY A 89 4.86 -20.50 13.82
CA GLY A 89 5.78 -21.65 13.75
C GLY A 89 6.77 -21.67 12.59
N PHE A 90 8.04 -21.52 12.95
CA PHE A 90 9.28 -21.72 12.18
C PHE A 90 9.74 -20.57 11.27
N GLY A 91 10.94 -20.08 11.60
CA GLY A 91 11.53 -18.86 11.08
C GLY A 91 11.72 -18.82 9.57
N GLY A 92 11.60 -17.60 9.04
CA GLY A 92 12.14 -17.23 7.73
C GLY A 92 11.12 -17.00 6.60
N GLY A 93 9.82 -16.89 6.88
CA GLY A 93 8.83 -16.59 5.84
C GLY A 93 7.76 -15.62 6.31
N GLY A 94 7.95 -14.32 6.07
CA GLY A 94 6.89 -13.33 6.19
C GLY A 94 5.73 -13.59 5.22
N LEU A 95 4.73 -12.71 5.21
CA LEU A 95 3.54 -12.80 4.35
C LEU A 95 3.90 -13.08 2.89
N LEU A 96 5.02 -12.52 2.41
CA LEU A 96 5.51 -12.72 1.05
C LEU A 96 5.93 -14.19 0.83
N GLY A 97 6.65 -14.80 1.76
CA GLY A 97 7.07 -16.21 1.68
C GLY A 97 5.90 -17.18 1.61
N MET A 98 4.84 -16.94 2.38
CA MET A 98 3.60 -17.73 2.33
C MET A 98 2.88 -17.57 0.99
N LEU A 99 2.75 -16.34 0.48
CA LEU A 99 2.12 -16.09 -0.82
C LEU A 99 2.93 -16.68 -1.98
N MET A 100 4.25 -16.64 -1.89
CA MET A 100 5.17 -17.19 -2.87
C MET A 100 5.04 -18.72 -2.94
N LEU A 101 4.97 -19.40 -1.79
CA LEU A 101 4.68 -20.83 -1.72
C LEU A 101 3.34 -21.16 -2.39
N PHE A 102 2.27 -20.41 -2.11
CA PHE A 102 0.97 -20.63 -2.74
C PHE A 102 0.97 -20.36 -4.24
N ALA A 103 1.72 -19.37 -4.71
CA ALA A 103 1.85 -19.09 -6.14
C ALA A 103 2.58 -20.21 -6.88
N VAL A 104 3.67 -20.73 -6.32
CA VAL A 104 4.43 -21.86 -6.88
C VAL A 104 3.58 -23.13 -6.87
N VAL A 105 2.91 -23.44 -5.76
CA VAL A 105 2.02 -24.60 -5.65
C VAL A 105 0.85 -24.49 -6.63
N GLY A 106 0.25 -23.30 -6.77
CA GLY A 106 -0.83 -23.06 -7.75
C GLY A 106 -0.39 -23.31 -9.19
N LEU A 107 0.82 -22.88 -9.56
CA LEU A 107 1.37 -23.09 -10.91
C LEU A 107 1.68 -24.57 -11.17
N LEU A 108 2.22 -25.29 -10.19
CA LEU A 108 2.48 -26.73 -10.27
C LEU A 108 1.18 -27.54 -10.39
N LEU A 109 0.16 -27.20 -9.60
CA LEU A 109 -1.14 -27.87 -9.64
C LEU A 109 -1.89 -27.59 -10.95
N ASN A 110 -1.77 -26.38 -11.51
CA ASN A 110 -2.36 -26.05 -12.80
C ASN A 110 -1.65 -26.80 -13.95
N GLY A 111 -0.32 -26.87 -13.92
CA GLY A 111 0.46 -27.65 -14.88
C GLY A 111 0.17 -29.16 -14.81
N PHE A 112 0.00 -29.70 -13.61
CA PHE A 112 -0.33 -31.12 -13.42
C PHE A 112 -1.76 -31.47 -13.86
N ARG A 113 -2.73 -30.56 -13.67
CA ARG A 113 -4.09 -30.72 -14.21
C ARG A 113 -4.14 -30.64 -15.74
N SER A 114 -3.33 -29.79 -16.35
CA SER A 114 -3.18 -29.74 -17.81
C SER A 114 -2.51 -30.99 -18.39
N ALA A 115 -1.63 -31.66 -17.65
CA ALA A 115 -1.01 -32.93 -18.07
C ALA A 115 -1.94 -34.15 -17.92
N MET A 116 -2.92 -34.11 -17.00
CA MET A 116 -3.85 -35.21 -16.76
C MET A 116 -5.22 -35.05 -17.46
N GLY A 117 -5.46 -33.90 -18.11
CA GLY A 117 -6.67 -33.58 -18.87
C GLY A 117 -6.52 -33.86 -20.37
N SER A 118 -6.14 -35.07 -20.76
CA SER A 118 -6.12 -35.49 -22.17
C SER A 118 -7.51 -35.98 -22.61
N SER A 119 -8.45 -35.07 -22.84
CA SER A 119 -9.59 -35.34 -23.73
C SER A 119 -10.24 -34.04 -24.20
N GLY A 120 -10.02 -33.67 -25.47
CA GLY A 120 -10.84 -32.68 -26.18
C GLY A 120 -10.13 -31.38 -26.54
N THR A 121 -9.50 -31.39 -27.72
CA THR A 121 -9.45 -30.31 -28.73
C THR A 121 -9.93 -28.92 -28.30
N THR A 122 -9.02 -27.93 -28.26
CA THR A 122 -8.99 -26.74 -29.14
C THR A 122 -7.70 -25.97 -28.83
N GLY A 123 -6.79 -25.88 -29.81
CA GLY A 123 -5.59 -25.06 -29.70
C GLY A 123 -5.95 -23.60 -29.45
N SER A 124 -5.50 -23.08 -28.32
CA SER A 124 -5.60 -21.67 -27.96
C SER A 124 -4.17 -21.13 -28.00
N ASP A 125 -3.85 -20.39 -29.06
CA ASP A 125 -2.58 -19.68 -29.28
C ASP A 125 -2.22 -18.69 -28.14
N ASN A 126 -3.08 -18.56 -27.13
CA ASN A 126 -2.87 -17.72 -25.96
C ASN A 126 -1.86 -18.30 -24.94
N ASN A 127 -1.58 -19.61 -24.96
CA ASN A 127 -0.63 -20.23 -24.02
C ASN A 127 0.84 -20.05 -24.41
N ALA A 128 1.15 -19.79 -25.69
CA ALA A 128 2.52 -19.52 -26.14
C ALA A 128 3.03 -18.11 -25.76
N MET A 129 2.15 -17.20 -25.36
CA MET A 129 2.53 -15.87 -24.85
C MET A 129 2.89 -15.90 -23.36
N ALA A 130 2.27 -16.80 -22.57
CA ALA A 130 2.58 -16.95 -21.15
C ALA A 130 3.98 -17.56 -20.90
N GLU A 131 4.54 -18.27 -21.88
CA GLU A 131 5.88 -18.89 -21.82
C GLU A 131 7.03 -17.89 -22.10
N ARG A 132 6.74 -16.69 -22.61
CA ARG A 132 7.77 -15.67 -22.93
C ARG A 132 8.13 -14.73 -21.79
N ASP A 133 7.26 -14.57 -20.80
CA ASP A 133 7.52 -13.72 -19.65
C ASP A 133 8.03 -14.58 -18.48
N GLY A 134 9.31 -14.38 -18.13
CA GLY A 134 9.96 -15.07 -16.99
C GLY A 134 9.33 -14.75 -15.64
N PRO A 135 9.80 -15.39 -14.54
CA PRO A 135 9.28 -15.12 -13.20
C PRO A 135 9.46 -13.64 -12.82
N VAL A 136 8.48 -13.10 -12.09
CA VAL A 136 8.50 -11.74 -11.57
C VAL A 136 8.97 -11.78 -10.13
N THR A 137 9.98 -10.97 -9.81
CA THR A 137 10.43 -10.76 -8.44
C THR A 137 9.64 -9.62 -7.82
N ILE A 138 9.05 -9.85 -6.64
CA ILE A 138 8.37 -8.85 -5.84
C ILE A 138 9.19 -8.64 -4.56
N ALA A 139 9.58 -7.40 -4.30
CA ALA A 139 10.28 -6.99 -3.11
C ALA A 139 9.40 -6.04 -2.28
N GLN A 140 9.31 -6.29 -0.98
CA GLN A 140 8.67 -5.43 -0.01
C GLN A 140 9.71 -4.98 1.01
N VAL A 141 9.90 -3.67 1.14
CA VAL A 141 10.82 -3.07 2.11
C VAL A 141 10.03 -2.12 3.00
N GLN A 142 10.10 -2.34 4.31
CA GLN A 142 9.44 -1.51 5.30
C GLN A 142 10.49 -0.84 6.18
N ILE A 143 10.31 0.43 6.49
CA ILE A 143 11.25 1.23 7.26
C ILE A 143 10.48 2.02 8.31
N GLY A 144 10.88 1.86 9.57
CA GLY A 144 10.42 2.70 10.67
C GLY A 144 11.45 3.78 10.96
N LEU A 145 11.06 5.03 10.80
CA LEU A 145 11.88 6.21 11.06
C LEU A 145 11.39 6.98 12.28
N LEU A 146 12.28 7.70 12.95
CA LEU A 146 11.89 8.73 13.91
C LEU A 146 11.10 9.85 13.23
N ALA A 147 10.07 10.37 13.90
CA ALA A 147 9.26 11.47 13.39
C ALA A 147 10.01 12.80 13.23
N SER A 148 11.24 12.90 13.73
CA SER A 148 12.15 14.01 13.39
C SER A 148 12.45 14.08 11.89
N ALA A 149 12.25 12.99 11.15
CA ALA A 149 12.35 12.94 9.68
C ALA A 149 11.18 13.65 8.95
N ARG A 150 10.69 14.79 9.47
CA ARG A 150 9.58 15.56 8.86
C ARG A 150 9.90 16.00 7.42
N GLN A 151 11.18 16.19 7.10
CA GLN A 151 11.62 16.52 5.75
C GLN A 151 11.26 15.40 4.76
N LEU A 152 11.39 14.12 5.16
CA LEU A 152 11.03 13.00 4.30
C LEU A 152 9.54 13.04 3.90
N GLN A 153 8.65 13.34 4.84
CA GLN A 153 7.21 13.47 4.53
C GLN A 153 6.93 14.64 3.58
N GLN A 154 7.68 15.74 3.67
CA GLN A 154 7.58 16.85 2.73
C GLN A 154 8.07 16.44 1.34
N ASP A 155 9.22 15.77 1.27
CA ASP A 155 9.80 15.27 0.02
C ASP A 155 8.83 14.29 -0.66
N LEU A 156 8.24 13.34 0.09
CA LEU A 156 7.26 12.38 -0.44
C LEU A 156 5.99 13.09 -0.98
N ARG A 157 5.48 14.10 -0.29
CA ARG A 157 4.34 14.90 -0.79
C ARG A 157 4.70 15.70 -2.03
N GLN A 158 5.91 16.26 -2.09
CA GLN A 158 6.40 16.97 -3.27
C GLN A 158 6.55 16.01 -4.47
N LEU A 159 7.07 14.80 -4.25
CA LEU A 159 7.11 13.76 -5.27
C LEU A 159 5.71 13.37 -5.70
N ALA A 160 4.76 13.24 -4.78
CA ALA A 160 3.36 12.98 -5.13
C ALA A 160 2.74 14.08 -6.00
N ALA A 161 3.07 15.34 -5.76
CA ALA A 161 2.58 16.44 -6.58
C ALA A 161 3.18 16.46 -8.00
N THR A 162 4.42 16.01 -8.17
CA THR A 162 5.21 16.28 -9.39
C THR A 162 5.56 15.05 -10.22
N ALA A 163 5.65 13.85 -9.62
CA ALA A 163 6.09 12.65 -10.30
C ALA A 163 5.12 12.20 -11.39
N ASP A 164 5.68 11.74 -12.51
CA ASP A 164 4.95 11.01 -13.54
C ASP A 164 4.87 9.54 -13.15
N THR A 165 3.69 9.09 -12.73
CA THR A 165 3.43 7.70 -12.34
C THR A 165 2.70 6.91 -13.43
N GLY A 166 2.44 7.53 -14.58
CA GLY A 166 1.76 6.89 -15.70
C GLY A 166 2.70 6.17 -16.67
N THR A 167 4.02 6.41 -16.56
CA THR A 167 5.03 5.84 -17.47
C THR A 167 6.08 5.01 -16.72
N ALA A 168 6.62 3.97 -17.35
CA ALA A 168 7.66 3.12 -16.76
C ALA A 168 8.93 3.92 -16.41
N THR A 169 9.33 4.87 -17.26
CA THR A 169 10.46 5.76 -16.98
C THR A 169 10.16 6.72 -15.82
N GLY A 170 8.93 7.23 -15.72
CA GLY A 170 8.50 8.05 -14.60
C GLY A 170 8.50 7.28 -13.27
N LEU A 171 7.99 6.04 -13.26
CA LEU A 171 8.04 5.15 -12.09
C LEU A 171 9.49 4.84 -11.66
N GLN A 172 10.39 4.61 -12.61
CA GLN A 172 11.80 4.37 -12.30
C GLN A 172 12.46 5.61 -11.67
N ARG A 173 12.19 6.81 -12.19
CA ARG A 173 12.65 8.06 -11.58
C ARG A 173 12.07 8.24 -10.18
N LEU A 174 10.78 7.97 -9.99
CA LEU A 174 10.13 8.00 -8.69
C LEU A 174 10.78 7.03 -7.70
N LEU A 175 11.09 5.80 -8.11
CA LEU A 175 11.82 4.83 -7.28
C LEU A 175 13.20 5.37 -6.87
N GLN A 176 13.93 5.98 -7.80
CA GLN A 176 15.22 6.62 -7.50
C GLN A 176 15.08 7.78 -6.53
N ASP A 177 14.12 8.67 -6.74
CA ASP A 177 13.93 9.85 -5.90
C ASP A 177 13.52 9.46 -4.48
N VAL A 178 12.62 8.47 -4.33
CA VAL A 178 12.21 7.94 -3.02
C VAL A 178 13.37 7.24 -2.32
N THR A 179 14.11 6.38 -3.02
CA THR A 179 15.27 5.69 -2.43
C THR A 179 16.36 6.68 -2.02
N LEU A 180 16.61 7.73 -2.82
CA LEU A 180 17.54 8.80 -2.48
C LEU A 180 17.06 9.63 -1.28
N ALA A 181 15.77 9.98 -1.20
CA ALA A 181 15.21 10.70 -0.06
C ALA A 181 15.39 9.91 1.25
N LEU A 182 15.20 8.59 1.21
CA LEU A 182 15.46 7.71 2.35
C LEU A 182 16.94 7.65 2.68
N LEU A 183 17.81 7.45 1.68
CA LEU A 183 19.28 7.36 1.83
C LEU A 183 19.93 8.66 2.34
N ARG A 184 19.26 9.81 2.21
CA ARG A 184 19.73 11.11 2.75
C ARG A 184 19.53 11.25 4.25
N ASN A 185 18.70 10.41 4.86
CA ASN A 185 18.31 10.52 6.27
C ASN A 185 18.54 9.20 7.06
N PRO A 186 19.72 8.55 6.96
CA PRO A 186 19.98 7.27 7.60
C PRO A 186 19.95 7.32 9.13
N GLU A 187 20.23 8.48 9.72
CA GLU A 187 20.24 8.71 11.17
C GLU A 187 18.86 8.59 11.82
N TYR A 188 17.79 8.65 11.03
CA TYR A 188 16.43 8.49 11.53
C TYR A 188 15.91 7.06 11.42
N TRP A 189 16.63 6.14 10.77
CA TRP A 189 16.20 4.75 10.68
C TRP A 189 16.36 4.05 12.03
N VAL A 190 15.25 3.52 12.57
CA VAL A 190 15.24 2.77 13.82
C VAL A 190 14.86 1.32 13.58
N TYR A 191 13.97 1.09 12.60
CA TYR A 191 13.50 -0.24 12.25
C TYR A 191 13.56 -0.48 10.75
N GLY A 192 13.77 -1.74 10.36
CA GLY A 192 13.74 -2.16 8.97
C GLY A 192 13.26 -3.60 8.81
N ASN A 193 12.63 -3.86 7.67
CA ASN A 193 12.32 -5.20 7.18
C ASN A 193 12.48 -5.22 5.65
N GLY A 194 12.93 -6.34 5.12
CA GLY A 194 13.10 -6.55 3.68
C GLY A 194 12.73 -7.98 3.32
N GLU A 195 11.67 -8.13 2.54
CA GLU A 195 11.18 -9.41 2.03
C GLU A 195 11.24 -9.41 0.51
N VAL A 196 11.62 -10.56 -0.06
CA VAL A 196 11.66 -10.75 -1.50
C VAL A 196 11.17 -12.15 -1.87
N GLY A 197 10.37 -12.24 -2.92
CA GLY A 197 9.91 -13.51 -3.48
C GLY A 197 9.69 -13.42 -4.98
N GLN A 198 9.50 -14.57 -5.61
CA GLN A 198 9.31 -14.68 -7.05
C GLN A 198 8.00 -15.39 -7.36
N VAL A 199 7.26 -14.91 -8.35
CA VAL A 199 6.01 -15.56 -8.75
C VAL A 199 5.96 -15.65 -10.26
N GLY A 200 5.19 -16.62 -10.78
CA GLY A 200 4.95 -16.68 -12.21
C GLY A 200 4.29 -15.40 -12.71
N PHE A 201 4.69 -14.92 -13.89
CA PHE A 201 4.13 -13.71 -14.49
C PHE A 201 2.58 -13.66 -14.47
N PRO A 202 1.84 -14.75 -14.78
CA PRO A 202 0.36 -14.72 -14.79
C PRO A 202 -0.30 -14.37 -13.45
N VAL A 203 0.37 -14.63 -12.32
CA VAL A 203 -0.15 -14.35 -10.97
C VAL A 203 0.53 -13.15 -10.31
N ALA A 204 1.49 -12.53 -10.98
CA ALA A 204 2.33 -11.46 -10.43
C ALA A 204 1.50 -10.21 -10.08
N GLU A 205 0.65 -9.76 -10.99
CA GLU A 205 -0.22 -8.60 -10.77
C GLU A 205 -1.17 -8.82 -9.59
N ALA A 206 -1.83 -9.98 -9.54
CA ALA A 206 -2.75 -10.32 -8.46
C ALA A 206 -2.01 -10.40 -7.11
N THR A 207 -0.79 -10.94 -7.09
CA THR A 207 0.05 -11.01 -5.88
C THR A 207 0.48 -9.63 -5.42
N PHE A 208 0.96 -8.78 -6.33
CA PHE A 208 1.34 -7.41 -6.04
C PHE A 208 0.17 -6.60 -5.51
N ASN A 209 -0.99 -6.66 -6.18
CA ASN A 209 -2.19 -5.94 -5.75
C ASN A 209 -2.69 -6.42 -4.38
N ARG A 210 -2.53 -7.71 -4.04
CA ARG A 210 -2.86 -8.22 -2.70
C ARG A 210 -1.93 -7.63 -1.64
N LEU A 211 -0.62 -7.66 -1.87
CA LEU A 211 0.38 -7.07 -0.95
C LEU A 211 0.11 -5.56 -0.77
N SER A 212 -0.13 -4.86 -1.88
CA SER A 212 -0.57 -3.47 -1.90
C SER A 212 -1.80 -3.24 -1.02
N MET A 213 -2.89 -4.01 -1.19
CA MET A 213 -4.09 -3.87 -0.36
C MET A 213 -3.80 -4.14 1.12
N THR A 214 -2.95 -5.13 1.44
CA THR A 214 -2.57 -5.41 2.83
C THR A 214 -1.86 -4.23 3.47
N GLU A 215 -0.89 -3.62 2.77
CA GLU A 215 -0.19 -2.45 3.29
C GLU A 215 -1.10 -1.21 3.35
N ARG A 216 -1.97 -1.01 2.36
CA ARG A 216 -2.95 0.09 2.34
C ARG A 216 -4.01 -0.04 3.44
N SER A 217 -4.36 -1.26 3.84
CA SER A 217 -5.34 -1.50 4.92
C SER A 217 -4.84 -1.07 6.30
N LYS A 218 -3.53 -0.78 6.43
CA LYS A 218 -2.94 -0.20 7.65
C LYS A 218 -3.18 1.31 7.75
N LEU A 219 -3.68 1.93 6.69
CA LEU A 219 -4.07 3.33 6.66
C LEU A 219 -5.57 3.46 6.96
N ASP A 220 -5.93 4.39 7.84
CA ASP A 220 -7.32 4.82 8.06
C ASP A 220 -7.84 5.62 6.85
N ALA A 221 -6.97 6.42 6.22
CA ALA A 221 -7.31 7.17 5.03
C ALA A 221 -6.08 7.47 4.15
N GLU A 222 -6.28 7.50 2.83
CA GLU A 222 -5.28 7.96 1.86
C GLU A 222 -5.48 9.46 1.58
N THR A 223 -4.59 10.30 2.10
CA THR A 223 -4.66 11.76 1.94
C THR A 223 -3.84 12.27 0.77
N THR A 224 -2.69 11.69 0.49
CA THR A 224 -1.86 12.10 -0.66
C THR A 224 -1.75 10.93 -1.63
N ILE A 225 -2.39 11.02 -2.79
CA ILE A 225 -2.43 9.94 -3.79
C ILE A 225 -1.83 10.45 -5.10
N ASN A 226 -0.89 9.70 -5.66
CA ASN A 226 -0.50 9.81 -7.07
C ASN A 226 -0.23 8.40 -7.59
N VAL A 227 -1.24 7.80 -8.23
CA VAL A 227 -1.16 6.43 -8.73
C VAL A 227 -1.59 6.35 -10.19
N ALA A 228 -0.74 5.80 -11.05
CA ALA A 228 -1.01 5.61 -12.49
C ALA A 228 -1.47 6.91 -13.20
N GLY A 229 -0.86 8.05 -12.84
CA GLY A 229 -1.18 9.38 -13.36
C GLY A 229 -2.41 10.04 -12.73
N GLN A 230 -3.15 9.34 -11.85
CA GLN A 230 -4.28 9.89 -11.12
C GLN A 230 -3.81 10.48 -9.78
N ARG A 231 -4.08 11.77 -9.58
CA ARG A 231 -3.67 12.50 -8.37
C ARG A 231 -4.89 12.90 -7.54
N SER A 232 -4.76 12.78 -6.22
CA SER A 232 -5.73 13.29 -5.26
C SER A 232 -4.98 13.79 -4.03
N HIS A 233 -5.39 14.96 -3.54
CA HIS A 233 -4.88 15.53 -2.31
C HIS A 233 -6.06 15.86 -1.40
N GLY A 234 -6.18 15.10 -0.31
CA GLY A 234 -7.02 15.39 0.83
C GLY A 234 -6.35 16.35 1.80
N ASN A 235 -7.13 16.90 2.73
CA ASN A 235 -6.61 17.79 3.75
C ASN A 235 -5.80 16.96 4.77
N ALA A 236 -4.47 16.99 4.65
CA ALA A 236 -3.58 16.48 5.69
C ALA A 236 -3.80 17.34 6.95
N GLY A 237 -4.31 16.76 8.03
CA GLY A 237 -4.77 17.51 9.20
C GLY A 237 -3.67 18.43 9.76
N GLN A 238 -3.99 19.71 9.97
CA GLN A 238 -3.07 20.70 10.53
C GLN A 238 -3.19 20.72 12.06
N HIS A 239 -2.96 19.58 12.71
CA HIS A 239 -2.84 19.53 14.17
C HIS A 239 -1.36 19.46 14.56
N SER A 240 -1.05 19.83 15.80
CA SER A 240 0.32 20.02 16.31
C SER A 240 0.82 18.82 17.14
N ASN A 241 0.19 17.66 17.02
CA ASN A 241 0.61 16.50 17.79
C ASN A 241 1.92 15.97 17.22
N ALA A 242 2.91 15.72 18.09
CA ALA A 242 4.17 15.17 17.66
C ALA A 242 3.99 13.67 17.40
N SER A 243 4.09 13.23 16.14
CA SER A 243 4.30 11.81 15.84
C SER A 243 5.59 11.34 16.51
N GLU A 244 5.66 10.06 16.89
CA GLU A 244 6.90 9.44 17.37
C GLU A 244 7.67 8.82 16.21
N TYR A 245 6.93 8.19 15.28
CA TYR A 245 7.50 7.49 14.15
C TYR A 245 6.88 7.89 12.80
N ILE A 246 7.56 7.51 11.73
CA ILE A 246 7.09 7.50 10.35
C ILE A 246 7.36 6.10 9.82
N ALA A 247 6.36 5.45 9.26
CA ALA A 247 6.50 4.19 8.55
C ALA A 247 6.47 4.43 7.04
N VAL A 248 7.41 3.83 6.32
CA VAL A 248 7.46 3.84 4.85
C VAL A 248 7.54 2.41 4.35
N THR A 249 6.63 2.02 3.45
CA THR A 249 6.65 0.75 2.73
C THR A 249 6.93 1.00 1.25
N LEU A 250 7.92 0.30 0.70
CA LEU A 250 8.18 0.21 -0.73
C LEU A 250 7.83 -1.20 -1.20
N LEU A 251 6.95 -1.29 -2.20
CA LEU A 251 6.62 -2.52 -2.90
C LEU A 251 7.07 -2.38 -4.36
N VAL A 252 7.91 -3.29 -4.82
CA VAL A 252 8.53 -3.24 -6.14
C VAL A 252 8.37 -4.57 -6.84
N ALA A 253 7.80 -4.57 -8.04
CA ALA A 253 7.78 -5.74 -8.92
C ALA A 253 8.76 -5.54 -10.08
N SER A 254 9.64 -6.52 -10.30
CA SER A 254 10.64 -6.50 -11.35
C SER A 254 10.71 -7.80 -12.14
N ARG A 255 10.98 -7.71 -13.44
CA ARG A 255 11.35 -8.87 -14.28
C ARG A 255 12.72 -9.45 -13.92
N SER A 256 13.61 -8.61 -13.43
CA SER A 256 14.95 -9.02 -13.04
C SER A 256 14.97 -9.55 -11.60
N PRO A 257 15.82 -10.55 -11.31
CA PRO A 257 15.97 -11.05 -9.96
C PRO A 257 16.53 -9.96 -9.03
N ILE A 258 15.78 -9.64 -7.98
CA ILE A 258 16.23 -8.77 -6.88
C ILE A 258 16.74 -9.68 -5.76
N ARG A 259 17.96 -9.46 -5.29
CA ARG A 259 18.55 -10.20 -4.16
C ARG A 259 18.76 -9.25 -2.99
N LEU A 260 17.81 -9.22 -2.05
CA LEU A 260 17.92 -8.40 -0.87
C LEU A 260 18.70 -9.13 0.23
N PRO A 261 19.64 -8.46 0.93
CA PRO A 261 20.18 -8.99 2.17
C PRO A 261 19.07 -9.06 3.22
N LYS A 262 19.23 -9.93 4.22
CA LYS A 262 18.38 -9.87 5.41
C LYS A 262 18.66 -8.53 6.11
N VAL A 263 17.62 -7.70 6.25
CA VAL A 263 17.74 -6.39 6.90
C VAL A 263 17.86 -6.60 8.41
N ALA A 264 19.09 -6.56 8.93
CA ALA A 264 19.38 -6.68 10.36
C ALA A 264 20.20 -5.48 10.90
N THR A 265 20.81 -4.70 10.01
CA THR A 265 21.61 -3.53 10.34
C THR A 265 21.29 -2.35 9.42
N THR A 266 21.66 -1.14 9.83
CA THR A 266 21.60 0.07 8.99
C THR A 266 22.31 -0.12 7.63
N ASN A 267 23.44 -0.85 7.60
CA ASN A 267 24.19 -1.09 6.37
C ASN A 267 23.46 -2.05 5.40
N ASP A 268 22.72 -3.02 5.94
CA ASP A 268 21.88 -3.92 5.13
C ASP A 268 20.71 -3.16 4.51
N LEU A 269 20.08 -2.25 5.26
CA LEU A 269 19.02 -1.39 4.75
C LEU A 269 19.55 -0.44 3.66
N HIS A 270 20.72 0.15 3.88
CA HIS A 270 21.37 0.99 2.88
C HIS A 270 21.70 0.22 1.59
N THR A 271 22.18 -1.02 1.70
CA THR A 271 22.42 -1.90 0.55
C THR A 271 21.11 -2.25 -0.17
N THR A 272 20.06 -2.58 0.59
CA THR A 272 18.71 -2.85 0.08
C THR A 272 18.16 -1.68 -0.74
N LEU A 273 18.20 -0.46 -0.19
CA LEU A 273 17.72 0.74 -0.88
C LEU A 273 18.51 1.05 -2.16
N ARG A 274 19.84 0.86 -2.13
CA ARG A 274 20.68 1.02 -3.33
C ARG A 274 20.33 0.02 -4.42
N LEU A 275 20.09 -1.25 -4.05
CA LEU A 275 19.69 -2.27 -5.00
C LEU A 275 18.34 -1.95 -5.64
N LEU A 276 17.34 -1.53 -4.84
CA LEU A 276 16.05 -1.11 -5.37
C LEU A 276 16.16 0.10 -6.30
N GLY A 277 16.90 1.15 -5.89
CA GLY A 277 17.10 2.36 -6.71
C GLY A 277 17.87 2.11 -8.02
N SER A 278 18.56 0.98 -8.13
CA SER A 278 19.31 0.59 -9.34
C SER A 278 18.48 -0.15 -10.39
N ILE A 279 17.22 -0.48 -10.11
CA ILE A 279 16.36 -1.24 -11.03
C ILE A 279 16.10 -0.40 -12.29
N PRO A 280 16.42 -0.91 -13.49
CA PRO A 280 16.21 -0.18 -14.73
C PRO A 280 14.72 -0.13 -15.09
N SER A 281 14.32 0.90 -15.83
CA SER A 281 12.90 1.11 -16.21
C SER A 281 12.34 0.00 -17.09
N GLY A 282 13.19 -0.75 -17.80
CA GLY A 282 12.78 -1.89 -18.62
C GLY A 282 12.37 -3.12 -17.81
N ASP A 283 12.88 -3.22 -16.57
CA ASP A 283 12.64 -4.34 -15.68
C ASP A 283 11.60 -4.01 -14.61
N LEU A 284 11.42 -2.74 -14.26
CA LEU A 284 10.40 -2.29 -13.31
C LEU A 284 8.99 -2.47 -13.90
N LEU A 285 8.21 -3.40 -13.33
CA LEU A 285 6.83 -3.66 -13.73
C LEU A 285 5.82 -2.82 -12.96
N SER A 286 6.06 -2.69 -11.65
CA SER A 286 5.16 -1.96 -10.75
C SER A 286 5.94 -1.43 -9.56
N LEU A 287 5.54 -0.26 -9.10
CA LEU A 287 6.05 0.41 -7.91
C LEU A 287 4.87 0.88 -7.08
N GLU A 288 4.94 0.67 -5.78
CA GLU A 288 4.07 1.34 -4.83
C GLU A 288 4.87 1.76 -3.60
N VAL A 289 4.68 3.00 -3.18
CA VAL A 289 5.29 3.61 -2.00
C VAL A 289 4.14 4.11 -1.14
N ILE A 290 4.09 3.63 0.08
CA ILE A 290 3.05 3.94 1.06
C ILE A 290 3.75 4.51 2.29
N TRP A 291 3.27 5.63 2.82
CA TRP A 291 3.82 6.19 4.06
C TRP A 291 2.73 6.66 5.01
N GLN A 292 3.04 6.63 6.30
CA GLN A 292 2.23 7.23 7.35
C GLN A 292 3.07 7.68 8.55
N PRO A 293 2.68 8.74 9.26
CA PRO A 293 1.60 9.66 8.90
C PRO A 293 1.95 10.53 7.67
N ASP A 294 0.96 11.11 7.02
CA ASP A 294 1.15 12.08 5.92
C ASP A 294 1.16 13.54 6.42
N GLY A 295 0.30 13.86 7.40
CA GLY A 295 0.15 15.19 7.99
C GLY A 295 0.92 15.41 9.28
N SER A 296 1.07 16.68 9.68
CA SER A 296 1.68 17.03 10.97
C SER A 296 0.76 16.76 12.17
N GLY A 297 -0.54 16.60 11.92
CA GLY A 297 -1.55 16.35 12.94
C GLY A 297 -1.82 14.90 13.27
N ASP A 298 -1.32 14.00 12.43
CA ASP A 298 -1.48 12.56 12.55
C ASP A 298 -0.25 12.00 13.30
N VAL A 299 -0.47 11.03 14.18
CA VAL A 299 0.56 10.50 15.09
C VAL A 299 0.62 8.99 14.91
N LEU A 300 1.82 8.48 14.66
CA LEU A 300 2.13 7.06 14.76
C LEU A 300 3.00 6.84 16.00
N THR A 301 2.42 6.17 16.99
CA THR A 301 3.10 5.84 18.26
C THR A 301 3.92 4.56 18.14
N SER A 302 4.82 4.31 19.11
CA SER A 302 5.57 3.05 19.19
C SER A 302 4.66 1.82 19.20
N THR A 303 3.55 1.86 19.93
CA THR A 303 2.62 0.72 20.06
C THR A 303 1.91 0.45 18.74
N GLU A 304 1.46 1.50 18.04
CA GLU A 304 0.83 1.37 16.74
C GLU A 304 1.81 0.86 15.68
N LEU A 305 3.05 1.35 15.68
CA LEU A 305 4.08 0.88 14.75
C LEU A 305 4.30 -0.63 14.87
N VAL A 306 4.50 -1.14 16.09
CA VAL A 306 4.71 -2.58 16.32
C VAL A 306 3.45 -3.39 16.00
N THR A 307 2.27 -2.82 16.22
CA THR A 307 0.99 -3.48 15.92
C THR A 307 0.73 -3.60 14.42
N LEU A 308 0.99 -2.52 13.65
CA LEU A 308 0.75 -2.46 12.21
C LEU A 308 1.87 -3.10 11.39
N TYR A 309 3.08 -3.15 11.95
CA TYR A 309 4.28 -3.65 11.29
C TYR A 309 5.05 -4.64 12.18
N PRO A 310 4.46 -5.82 12.47
CA PRO A 310 5.06 -6.80 13.37
C PRO A 310 6.39 -7.40 12.87
N GLU A 311 6.67 -7.29 11.56
CA GLU A 311 7.89 -7.81 10.94
C GLU A 311 9.10 -6.86 11.06
N LEU A 312 8.88 -5.60 11.47
CA LEU A 312 9.94 -4.62 11.64
C LEU A 312 10.92 -5.04 12.74
N GLN A 313 12.21 -5.03 12.42
CA GLN A 313 13.30 -5.34 13.35
C GLN A 313 14.12 -4.09 13.62
N ALA A 314 14.63 -3.93 14.85
CA ALA A 314 15.52 -2.84 15.19
C ALA A 314 16.85 -2.95 14.41
N LEU A 315 17.39 -1.82 13.94
CA LEU A 315 18.58 -1.73 13.09
C LEU A 315 19.87 -1.40 13.85
#